data_AF-A0AB73A6F5-F1
#
_entry.id   AF-A0AB73A6F5-F1
#
_cell.length_a   1.000
_cell.length_b   1.000
_cell.length_c   1.000
_cell.angle_alpha   90.00
_cell.angle_beta   90.00
_cell.angle_gamma   90.00
#
_symmetry.space_group_name_H-M   'P 1'
#
loop_
_entity.id
_entity.type
_entity.pdbx_description
1 polymer ?
#
loop_
_entity_poly.entity_id
_entity_poly.type
_entity_poly.pdbx_seq_one_letter_code
_entity_poly.pdbx_strand_id
1 'polypeptide(L)'
;MILSSQEPKVCFLYKELLTKKFPEIKEIKEYQDSFFDLNYRLINQYDLVLTDFPLDRNQLNTKMIKISNFPTYSFWENIEAILHK
;
A
#
# COMPACT_ATOMS: atom_id res chain seq x y z
N MET A 1 -4.59 0.23 1.32
CA MET A 1 -4.68 0.26 -0.15
C MET A 1 -3.32 -0.01 -0.78
N ILE A 2 -3.29 -0.70 -1.91
CA ILE A 2 -2.10 -0.89 -2.75
C ILE A 2 -2.26 0.04 -3.97
N LEU A 3 -1.35 1.00 -4.11
CA LEU A 3 -1.28 1.90 -5.26
C LEU A 3 0.05 1.60 -5.95
N SER A 4 0.01 0.86 -7.07
CA SER A 4 1.23 0.50 -7.77
C SER A 4 1.19 0.79 -9.26
N SER A 5 2.25 1.43 -9.75
CA SER A 5 2.49 1.63 -11.19
C SER A 5 3.19 0.44 -11.87
N GLN A 6 3.57 -0.58 -11.09
CA GLN A 6 4.17 -1.81 -11.60
C GLN A 6 3.12 -2.73 -12.23
N GLU A 7 3.58 -3.88 -12.74
CA GLU A 7 2.71 -4.90 -13.31
C GLU A 7 1.62 -5.34 -12.32
N PRO A 8 0.40 -5.69 -12.80
CA PRO A 8 -0.70 -6.15 -11.94
C PRO A 8 -0.33 -7.32 -11.01
N LYS A 9 0.67 -8.12 -11.40
CA LYS A 9 1.20 -9.23 -10.58
C LYS A 9 1.77 -8.76 -9.24
N VAL A 10 2.28 -7.54 -9.14
CA VAL A 10 2.81 -6.99 -7.90
C VAL A 10 1.67 -6.76 -6.91
N CYS A 11 0.59 -6.09 -7.34
CA CYS A 11 -0.60 -5.90 -6.50
C CYS A 11 -1.15 -7.24 -5.99
N PHE A 12 -1.26 -8.23 -6.89
CA PHE A 12 -1.67 -9.58 -6.52
C PHE A 12 -0.74 -10.22 -5.48
N LEU A 13 0.58 -10.16 -5.70
CA LEU A 13 1.58 -10.72 -4.77
C LEU A 13 1.45 -10.13 -3.36
N TYR A 14 1.43 -8.80 -3.23
CA TYR A 14 1.32 -8.17 -1.92
C TYR A 14 -0.02 -8.50 -1.26
N LYS A 15 -1.11 -8.51 -2.01
CA LYS A 15 -2.43 -8.86 -1.46
C LYS A 15 -2.46 -10.29 -0.90
N GLU A 16 -1.95 -11.26 -1.65
CA GLU A 16 -1.88 -12.66 -1.20
C GLU A 16 -1.01 -12.81 0.05
N LEU A 17 0.19 -12.22 0.03
CA LEU A 17 1.14 -12.35 1.14
C LEU A 17 0.61 -11.69 2.42
N LEU A 18 -0.01 -10.52 2.32
CA LEU A 18 -0.57 -9.80 3.46
C LEU A 18 -1.79 -10.52 4.03
N THR A 19 -2.71 -10.98 3.18
CA THR A 19 -3.89 -11.73 3.62
C THR A 19 -3.48 -13.02 4.34
N LYS A 20 -2.43 -13.68 3.87
CA LYS A 20 -1.91 -14.91 4.49
C LYS A 20 -1.20 -14.64 5.81
N LYS A 21 -0.40 -13.57 5.91
CA LYS A 21 0.44 -13.29 7.09
C LYS A 21 -0.33 -12.56 8.20
N PHE A 22 -1.26 -11.69 7.84
CA PHE A 22 -2.00 -10.82 8.75
C PHE A 22 -3.51 -10.96 8.51
N PRO A 23 -4.13 -12.05 9.00
CA PRO A 23 -5.56 -12.30 8.83
C PRO A 23 -6.46 -11.23 9.48
N GLU A 24 -5.92 -10.40 10.37
CA GLU A 24 -6.59 -9.25 10.98
C GLU A 24 -6.85 -8.09 10.01
N ILE A 25 -6.16 -8.05 8.85
CA ILE A 25 -6.39 -7.03 7.83
C ILE A 25 -7.76 -7.26 7.19
N LYS A 26 -8.73 -6.41 7.53
CA LYS A 26 -10.12 -6.53 7.07
C LYS A 26 -10.29 -6.29 5.58
N GLU A 27 -9.48 -5.41 5.00
CA GLU A 27 -9.66 -4.97 3.62
C GLU A 27 -8.34 -4.57 2.95
N ILE A 28 -8.11 -5.13 1.75
CA ILE A 28 -7.00 -4.75 0.87
C ILE A 28 -7.58 -4.43 -0.51
N LYS A 29 -7.56 -3.13 -0.86
CA LYS A 29 -7.98 -2.62 -2.17
C LYS A 29 -6.80 -2.16 -2.99
N GLU A 30 -6.94 -2.30 -4.31
CA GLU A 30 -6.02 -1.75 -5.31
C GLU A 30 -6.57 -0.40 -5.80
N TYR A 31 -5.69 0.58 -5.99
CA TYR A 31 -6.06 1.86 -6.58
C TYR A 31 -6.36 1.67 -8.08
N GLN A 32 -7.53 2.13 -8.53
CA GLN A 32 -8.02 1.93 -9.89
C GLN A 32 -8.10 3.23 -10.72
N ASP A 33 -7.95 4.39 -10.06
CA ASP A 33 -8.03 5.70 -10.71
C ASP A 33 -6.73 6.01 -11.48
N SER A 34 -6.74 7.11 -12.24
CA SER A 34 -5.58 7.57 -13.01
C SER A 34 -4.37 7.89 -12.10
N PHE A 35 -3.17 7.55 -12.58
CA PHE A 35 -1.90 7.95 -11.98
C PHE A 35 -1.47 9.37 -12.39
N PHE A 36 -2.08 9.93 -13.44
CA PHE A 36 -1.80 11.31 -13.88
C PHE A 36 -2.48 12.35 -12.98
N ASP A 37 -3.61 12.00 -12.38
CA ASP A 37 -4.36 12.84 -11.46
C ASP A 37 -4.78 12.01 -10.25
N LEU A 38 -3.93 12.02 -9.22
CA LEU A 38 -4.11 11.20 -8.04
C LEU A 38 -5.24 11.75 -7.16
N ASN A 39 -6.23 10.89 -6.90
CA ASN A 39 -7.35 11.19 -6.03
C ASN A 39 -6.94 11.04 -4.56
N TYR A 40 -6.25 12.06 -4.02
CA TYR A 40 -5.80 12.05 -2.63
C TYR A 40 -6.96 11.94 -1.63
N ARG A 41 -8.16 12.40 -1.99
CA ARG A 41 -9.35 12.22 -1.16
C ARG A 41 -9.70 10.74 -0.97
N LEU A 42 -9.58 9.92 -2.01
CA LEU A 42 -9.76 8.46 -1.93
C LEU A 42 -8.59 7.80 -1.20
N ILE A 43 -7.35 8.17 -1.53
CA ILE A 43 -6.13 7.60 -0.93
C ILE A 43 -6.15 7.75 0.61
N ASN A 44 -6.55 8.93 1.08
CA ASN A 44 -6.61 9.30 2.49
C ASN A 44 -7.75 8.63 3.28
N GLN A 45 -8.61 7.82 2.65
CA GLN A 45 -9.64 7.04 3.36
C GLN A 45 -9.10 5.74 3.96
N TYR A 46 -7.91 5.31 3.57
CA TYR A 46 -7.29 4.08 4.05
C TYR A 46 -6.31 4.36 5.18
N ASP A 47 -6.17 3.41 6.12
CA ASP A 47 -5.23 3.55 7.25
C ASP A 47 -3.75 3.45 6.83
N LEU A 48 -3.49 2.76 5.72
CA LEU A 48 -2.16 2.49 5.19
C LEU A 48 -2.20 2.38 3.65
N VAL A 49 -1.22 3.01 3.00
CA VAL A 49 -0.98 2.93 1.57
C VAL A 49 0.35 2.24 1.29
N LEU A 50 0.32 1.17 0.50
CA LEU A 50 1.50 0.52 -0.05
C LEU A 50 1.73 1.05 -1.46
N THR A 51 2.90 1.64 -1.73
CA THR A 51 3.13 2.25 -3.04
C THR A 51 4.60 2.30 -3.49
N ASP A 52 4.83 2.10 -4.78
CA ASP A 52 6.10 2.40 -5.45
C ASP A 52 6.10 3.82 -6.08
N PHE A 53 4.96 4.49 -6.06
CA PHE A 53 4.77 5.81 -6.67
C PHE A 53 5.13 6.94 -5.70
N PRO A 54 5.78 8.02 -6.17
CA PRO A 54 6.08 9.17 -5.33
C PRO A 54 4.82 10.00 -5.05
N LEU A 55 4.17 9.74 -3.91
CA LEU A 55 3.02 10.52 -3.44
C LEU A 55 3.46 11.87 -2.83
N ASP A 56 2.65 12.91 -3.04
CA ASP A 56 2.83 14.22 -2.41
C ASP A 56 2.50 14.14 -0.91
N ARG A 57 3.53 14.34 -0.08
CA ARG A 57 3.42 14.28 1.37
C ARG A 57 2.59 15.42 1.96
N ASN A 58 2.45 16.54 1.27
CA ASN A 58 1.64 17.67 1.74
C ASN A 58 0.14 17.37 1.62
N GLN A 59 -0.24 16.43 0.74
CA GLN A 59 -1.63 16.04 0.51
C GLN A 59 -2.00 14.73 1.23
N LEU A 60 -1.01 13.99 1.73
CA LEU A 60 -1.20 12.70 2.37
C LEU A 60 -1.44 12.85 3.88
N ASN A 61 -2.54 12.28 4.38
CA ASN A 61 -2.82 12.20 5.82
C ASN A 61 -2.77 10.76 6.37
N THR A 62 -2.52 9.79 5.50
CA THR A 62 -2.44 8.37 5.81
C THR A 62 -0.99 7.88 5.89
N LYS A 63 -0.76 6.75 6.57
CA LYS A 63 0.56 6.11 6.60
C LYS A 63 0.91 5.56 5.23
N MET A 64 2.19 5.59 4.88
CA MET A 64 2.69 5.06 3.61
C MET A 64 3.89 4.16 3.85
N ILE A 65 3.90 2.99 3.19
CA ILE A 65 5.07 2.13 3.06
C ILE A 65 5.45 2.05 1.59
N LYS A 66 6.74 2.22 1.31
CA LYS A 66 7.27 2.00 -0.04
C LYS A 66 7.32 0.51 -0.36
N ILE A 67 6.89 0.14 -1.57
CA ILE A 67 6.99 -1.22 -2.08
C ILE A 67 7.87 -1.30 -3.32
N SER A 68 8.43 -2.48 -3.55
CA SER A 68 9.17 -2.87 -4.76
C SER A 68 8.52 -4.11 -5.39
N ASN A 69 9.02 -4.58 -6.54
CA ASN A 69 8.51 -5.79 -7.21
C ASN A 69 8.35 -7.01 -6.26
N PHE A 70 9.21 -7.09 -5.24
CA PHE A 70 9.12 -8.09 -4.17
C PHE A 70 9.24 -7.43 -2.79
N PRO A 71 8.59 -7.97 -1.74
CA PRO A 71 8.76 -7.49 -0.37
C PRO A 71 10.19 -7.65 0.12
N THR A 72 10.78 -6.58 0.63
CA THR A 72 12.10 -6.60 1.29
C THR A 72 11.96 -6.94 2.77
N TYR A 73 13.08 -7.22 3.44
CA TYR A 73 13.10 -7.33 4.90
C TYR A 73 12.55 -6.07 5.58
N SER A 74 13.00 -4.89 5.13
CA SER A 74 12.53 -3.59 5.66
C SER A 74 11.03 -3.35 5.44
N PHE A 75 10.43 -3.88 4.37
CA PHE A 75 8.98 -3.83 4.20
C PHE A 75 8.27 -4.58 5.33
N TRP A 76 8.75 -5.78 5.67
CA TRP A 76 8.15 -6.60 6.72
C TRP A 76 8.29 -5.97 8.10
N GLU A 77 9.47 -5.43 8.43
CA GLU A 77 9.65 -4.71 9.70
C GLU A 77 8.70 -3.50 9.81
N ASN A 78 8.57 -2.72 8.75
CA ASN A 78 7.73 -1.52 8.76
C ASN A 78 6.24 -1.86 8.90
N ILE A 79 5.76 -2.91 8.25
CA ILE A 79 4.35 -3.26 8.32
C ILE A 79 4.00 -3.86 9.68
N GLU A 80 4.86 -4.72 10.23
CA GLU A 80 4.69 -5.27 11.59
C GLU A 80 4.66 -4.15 12.64
N ALA A 81 5.55 -3.15 12.51
CA ALA A 81 5.58 -1.99 13.39
C ALA A 81 4.34 -1.08 13.26
N ILE A 82 3.60 -1.15 12.16
CA ILE A 82 2.35 -0.40 11.98
C ILE A 82 1.14 -1.18 12.51
N LEU A 83 1.09 -2.50 12.30
CA LEU A 83 -0.04 -3.35 12.68
C LEU A 83 -0.04 -3.73 14.16
N HIS A 84 1.13 -3.91 14.78
CA HIS A 84 1.27 -4.34 16.18
C HIS A 84 1.53 -3.18 17.16
N LYS A 85 1.13 -1.96 16.78
CA LYS A 85 1.20 -0.77 17.64
C LYS A 85 -0.11 -0.54 18.41
#